data_AF-G9WRI6-F1
#
_entry.id   AF-G9WRI6-F1
#
_cell.length_a   1.000
_cell.length_b   1.000
_cell.length_c   1.000
_cell.angle_alpha   90.00
_cell.angle_beta   90.00
_cell.angle_gamma   90.00
#
_symmetry.space_group_name_H-M   'P 1'
#
loop_
_entity.id
_entity.type
_entity.pdbx_description
1 polymer ?
#
loop_
_entity_poly.entity_id
_entity_poly.type
_entity_poly.pdbx_seq_one_letter_code
_entity_poly.pdbx_strand_id
1 'polypeptide(L)'
;MSLMGMLFGSSEEEEIRNEEGVILKPIRVLNAKGEKIATVTAEESLSIVQEKEQGQIRLIQLNERHEEIKSLMSCPYAQNADARKELTDMMAEVKKDISNAYLAGKESIRIPESKYELFVYMRRRPTVPIDADKLSRELASGEARENVLQFRSYLEKNPRVNVYAAVYSLATDTAYRILKQEYRQYGNVHFILLENRDKKRITWDDPQIQESLKDTPNVCSIGIGVREGEKPRYAIELRNEDVSSVVKKAALLTHHIFNIREEMIDAQAEGHAKAMWELGAKKGKSEEFIRKTVEDLALEDAAYRIPESAVKEIISKAKQRGFIDGEEIGLFRVPVVDRTLLLNLFKQAEDGFLIKDESGSFQYYKDVTGKLVIRYGWTKEGNWYVAPLGKDEREIRAEAAQVMLEGKYLRALQKLLQKNRNRSVIDSFSSLKEFILSYEKMGMDMQEQMESVENGKEYFPEENIEEIQTVIQEVLSPHSVYDNFGF
;
A
#
# COMPACT_ATOMS: atom_id res chain seq x y z
N MET A 1 -43.66 -45.07 20.24
CA MET A 1 -42.60 -44.08 19.96
C MET A 1 -42.14 -43.50 21.29
N SER A 2 -40.84 -43.61 21.60
CA SER A 2 -40.26 -43.21 22.89
C SER A 2 -39.85 -41.73 22.88
N LEU A 3 -40.14 -41.01 23.98
CA LEU A 3 -39.87 -39.58 24.21
C LEU A 3 -38.38 -39.17 24.19
N MET A 4 -37.45 -40.10 24.01
CA MET A 4 -36.00 -39.82 24.00
C MET A 4 -35.45 -39.30 22.65
N GLY A 5 -36.26 -39.30 21.59
CA GLY A 5 -35.87 -38.79 20.26
C GLY A 5 -35.99 -37.27 20.07
N MET A 6 -36.45 -36.51 21.07
CA MET A 6 -36.65 -35.05 20.96
C MET A 6 -35.48 -34.20 21.49
N LEU A 7 -34.42 -34.80 22.05
CA LEU A 7 -33.39 -34.07 22.80
C LEU A 7 -31.94 -34.17 22.26
N PHE A 8 -31.69 -34.95 21.21
CA PHE A 8 -30.39 -34.97 20.55
C PHE A 8 -30.58 -34.81 19.04
N GLY A 9 -30.22 -33.62 18.56
CA GLY A 9 -30.22 -33.28 17.14
C GLY A 9 -29.25 -34.17 16.38
N SER A 10 -29.79 -34.89 15.41
CA SER A 10 -29.03 -35.49 14.33
C SER A 10 -29.56 -34.95 13.01
N SER A 11 -28.81 -34.03 12.43
CA SER A 11 -28.54 -34.03 11.00
C SER A 11 -27.30 -33.16 10.78
N GLU A 12 -26.18 -33.80 10.46
CA GLU A 12 -25.12 -33.15 9.69
C GLU A 12 -25.77 -32.69 8.38
N GLU A 13 -26.19 -31.42 8.32
CA GLU A 13 -26.54 -30.76 7.07
C GLU A 13 -25.25 -30.71 6.23
N GLU A 14 -25.25 -31.33 5.06
CA GLU A 14 -24.14 -31.21 4.11
C GLU A 14 -23.83 -29.71 3.91
N GLU A 15 -22.60 -29.29 4.22
CA GLU A 15 -22.17 -27.91 4.01
C GLU A 15 -22.17 -27.62 2.51
N ILE A 16 -23.25 -27.03 2.01
CA ILE A 16 -23.33 -26.58 0.62
C ILE A 16 -22.36 -25.41 0.48
N ARG A 17 -21.32 -25.58 -0.36
CA ARG A 17 -20.31 -24.54 -0.63
C ARG A 17 -20.50 -23.96 -2.01
N ASN A 18 -20.30 -22.65 -2.15
CA ASN A 18 -20.22 -22.02 -3.47
C ASN A 18 -18.88 -22.37 -4.17
N GLU A 19 -18.71 -21.94 -5.43
CA GLU A 19 -17.48 -22.17 -6.22
C GLU A 19 -16.21 -21.60 -5.57
N GLU A 20 -16.37 -20.65 -4.64
CA GLU A 20 -15.30 -20.00 -3.87
C GLU A 20 -15.04 -20.67 -2.50
N GLY A 21 -15.73 -21.78 -2.19
CA GLY A 21 -15.55 -22.54 -0.95
C GLY A 21 -16.26 -21.96 0.29
N VAL A 22 -17.15 -20.98 0.12
CA VAL A 22 -17.93 -20.36 1.20
C VAL A 22 -19.13 -21.24 1.57
N ILE A 23 -19.32 -21.52 2.86
CA ILE A 23 -20.48 -22.26 3.38
C ILE A 23 -21.74 -21.39 3.21
N LEU A 24 -22.68 -21.88 2.41
CA LEU A 24 -23.96 -21.24 2.19
C LEU A 24 -24.87 -21.52 3.39
N LYS A 25 -25.23 -20.47 4.11
CA LYS A 25 -26.14 -20.53 5.26
C LYS A 25 -27.46 -19.85 4.92
N PRO A 26 -28.59 -20.30 5.49
CA PRO A 26 -29.86 -19.58 5.39
C PRO A 26 -29.70 -18.12 5.84
N ILE A 27 -30.16 -17.17 5.01
CA ILE A 27 -30.02 -15.74 5.31
C ILE A 27 -31.29 -15.21 5.98
N ARG A 28 -31.12 -14.50 7.10
CA ARG A 28 -32.24 -13.80 7.75
C ARG A 28 -32.51 -12.48 7.04
N VAL A 29 -33.70 -12.34 6.47
CA VAL A 29 -34.17 -11.08 5.90
C VAL A 29 -34.86 -10.29 6.99
N LEU A 30 -34.32 -9.12 7.30
CA LEU A 30 -34.76 -8.23 8.37
C LEU A 30 -35.36 -6.95 7.77
N ASN A 31 -36.28 -6.31 8.48
CA ASN A 31 -36.73 -4.97 8.13
C ASN A 31 -35.73 -3.89 8.57
N ALA A 32 -36.04 -2.63 8.25
CA ALA A 32 -35.21 -1.48 8.62
C ALA A 32 -34.97 -1.37 10.14
N LYS A 33 -35.92 -1.83 10.97
CA LYS A 33 -35.84 -1.85 12.44
C LYS A 33 -35.04 -3.04 12.99
N GLY A 34 -34.64 -3.98 12.14
CA GLY A 34 -33.92 -5.19 12.52
C GLY A 34 -34.81 -6.37 12.92
N GLU A 35 -36.12 -6.25 12.75
CA GLU A 35 -37.07 -7.33 13.00
C GLU A 35 -37.06 -8.32 11.84
N LYS A 36 -37.16 -9.63 12.14
CA LYS A 36 -37.11 -10.67 11.13
C LYS A 36 -38.40 -10.71 10.30
N ILE A 37 -38.27 -10.53 9.00
CA ILE A 37 -39.35 -10.70 8.02
C ILE A 37 -39.45 -12.18 7.61
N ALA A 38 -38.32 -12.75 7.19
CA ALA A 38 -38.22 -14.10 6.63
C ALA A 38 -36.82 -14.71 6.83
N THR A 39 -36.69 -16.00 6.48
CA THR A 39 -35.41 -16.68 6.26
C THR A 39 -35.43 -17.16 4.81
N VAL A 40 -34.37 -16.89 4.04
CA VAL A 40 -34.22 -17.37 2.66
C VAL A 40 -33.16 -18.49 2.63
N THR A 41 -33.53 -19.64 2.08
CA THR A 41 -32.67 -20.84 1.92
C THR A 41 -32.23 -21.05 0.46
N ALA A 42 -31.41 -22.08 0.21
CA ALA A 42 -30.90 -22.43 -1.11
C ALA A 42 -31.99 -22.81 -2.12
N GLU A 43 -33.04 -23.43 -1.62
CA GLU A 43 -34.13 -24.06 -2.36
C GLU A 43 -35.25 -23.06 -2.71
N GLU A 44 -35.20 -21.87 -2.11
CA GLU A 44 -36.22 -20.84 -2.24
C GLU A 44 -35.80 -19.80 -3.28
N SER A 45 -36.79 -19.29 -4.03
CA SER A 45 -36.56 -18.28 -5.05
C SER A 45 -37.29 -16.97 -4.72
N LEU A 46 -36.77 -15.87 -5.25
CA LEU A 46 -37.36 -14.54 -5.09
C LEU A 46 -37.99 -14.09 -6.41
N SER A 47 -39.21 -13.56 -6.37
CA SER A 47 -39.91 -13.06 -7.54
C SER A 47 -40.53 -11.69 -7.29
N ILE A 48 -40.67 -10.90 -8.35
CA ILE A 48 -41.38 -9.61 -8.30
C ILE A 48 -42.69 -9.81 -9.05
N VAL A 49 -43.80 -9.62 -8.35
CA VAL A 49 -45.15 -9.78 -8.91
C VAL A 49 -45.83 -8.43 -9.01
N GLN A 50 -46.45 -8.17 -10.15
CA GLN A 50 -47.21 -6.95 -10.43
C GLN A 50 -48.70 -7.25 -10.41
N GLU A 51 -49.37 -6.92 -9.30
CA GLU A 51 -50.78 -7.25 -9.06
C GLU A 51 -51.65 -6.01 -9.25
N LYS A 52 -51.98 -5.74 -10.51
CA LYS A 52 -52.77 -4.57 -10.90
C LYS A 52 -54.11 -4.48 -10.17
N GLU A 53 -54.80 -5.60 -10.00
CA GLU A 53 -56.13 -5.66 -9.36
C GLU A 53 -56.08 -5.39 -7.85
N GLN A 54 -54.99 -5.77 -7.20
CA GLN A 54 -54.75 -5.54 -5.77
C GLN A 54 -54.04 -4.20 -5.52
N GLY A 55 -53.67 -3.49 -6.60
CA GLY A 55 -53.01 -2.20 -6.52
C GLY A 55 -51.61 -2.26 -5.91
N GLN A 56 -50.89 -3.39 -6.05
CA GLN A 56 -49.55 -3.57 -5.46
C GLN A 56 -48.52 -4.14 -6.45
N ILE A 57 -47.25 -3.84 -6.18
CA ILE A 57 -46.07 -4.53 -6.71
C ILE A 57 -45.35 -5.10 -5.50
N ARG A 58 -45.05 -6.41 -5.50
CA ARG A 58 -44.49 -7.10 -4.34
C ARG A 58 -43.23 -7.85 -4.70
N LEU A 59 -42.23 -7.80 -3.80
CA LEU A 59 -41.14 -8.76 -3.79
C LEU A 59 -41.57 -9.91 -2.87
N ILE A 60 -41.64 -11.12 -3.44
CA ILE A 60 -42.12 -12.31 -2.75
C ILE A 60 -41.06 -13.40 -2.73
N GLN A 61 -41.18 -14.26 -1.72
CA GLN A 61 -40.42 -15.48 -1.54
C GLN A 61 -41.29 -16.66 -1.98
N LEU A 62 -40.71 -17.53 -2.79
CA LEU A 62 -41.34 -18.73 -3.33
C LEU A 62 -40.60 -19.98 -2.83
N ASN A 63 -41.35 -21.04 -2.53
CA ASN A 63 -40.77 -22.36 -2.24
C ASN A 63 -40.30 -23.05 -3.55
N GLU A 64 -39.74 -24.27 -3.45
CA GLU A 64 -39.33 -25.09 -4.59
C GLU A 64 -40.47 -25.35 -5.60
N ARG A 65 -41.71 -25.40 -5.11
CA ARG A 65 -42.93 -25.63 -5.90
C ARG A 65 -43.48 -24.35 -6.54
N HIS A 66 -42.76 -23.23 -6.43
CA HIS A 66 -43.15 -21.91 -6.92
C HIS A 66 -44.42 -21.35 -6.25
N GLU A 67 -44.71 -21.79 -5.03
CA GLU A 67 -45.81 -21.26 -4.22
C GLU A 67 -45.30 -20.13 -3.34
N GLU A 68 -46.09 -19.06 -3.20
CA GLU A 68 -45.75 -17.93 -2.34
C GLU A 68 -45.71 -18.33 -0.86
N ILE A 69 -44.53 -18.17 -0.24
CA ILE A 69 -44.34 -18.35 1.20
C ILE A 69 -44.64 -17.05 1.94
N LYS A 70 -44.03 -15.95 1.46
CA LYS A 70 -44.08 -14.66 2.15
C LYS A 70 -43.82 -13.49 1.22
N SER A 71 -44.51 -12.37 1.48
CA SER A 71 -44.15 -11.07 0.93
C SER A 71 -43.02 -10.45 1.76
N LEU A 72 -41.94 -10.07 1.09
CA LEU A 72 -40.77 -9.42 1.70
C LEU A 72 -40.88 -7.89 1.67
N MET A 73 -41.55 -7.35 0.66
CA MET A 73 -41.78 -5.92 0.46
C MET A 73 -43.04 -5.73 -0.38
N SER A 74 -43.81 -4.68 -0.10
CA SER A 74 -44.94 -4.26 -0.92
C SER A 74 -44.90 -2.77 -1.21
N CYS A 75 -45.08 -2.40 -2.48
CA CYS A 75 -45.24 -1.01 -2.91
C CYS A 75 -46.57 -0.80 -3.63
N PRO A 76 -47.17 0.40 -3.55
CA PRO A 76 -48.36 0.74 -4.33
C PRO A 76 -48.09 0.63 -5.83
N TYR A 77 -49.04 0.07 -6.57
CA TYR A 77 -48.99 -0.05 -8.03
C TYR A 77 -49.09 1.33 -8.68
N ALA A 78 -48.05 1.75 -9.39
CA ALA A 78 -48.05 3.02 -10.09
C ALA A 78 -48.94 2.97 -11.33
N GLN A 79 -49.77 3.99 -11.54
CA GLN A 79 -50.62 4.10 -12.75
C GLN A 79 -49.79 4.41 -14.00
N ASN A 80 -48.69 5.14 -13.85
CA ASN A 80 -47.71 5.43 -14.91
C ASN A 80 -46.79 4.22 -15.15
N ALA A 81 -46.61 3.81 -16.42
CA ALA A 81 -45.74 2.71 -16.83
C ALA A 81 -44.26 2.92 -16.49
N ASP A 82 -43.75 4.13 -16.67
CA ASP A 82 -42.35 4.47 -16.37
C ASP A 82 -42.08 4.34 -14.87
N ALA A 83 -43.01 4.83 -14.05
CA ALA A 83 -42.93 4.71 -12.59
C ALA A 83 -43.06 3.26 -12.10
N ARG A 84 -43.81 2.39 -12.82
CA ARG A 84 -43.85 0.96 -12.52
C ARG A 84 -42.52 0.28 -12.83
N LYS A 85 -41.93 0.62 -13.98
CA LYS A 85 -40.63 0.10 -14.37
C LYS A 85 -39.56 0.50 -13.36
N GLU A 86 -39.52 1.77 -13.00
CA GLU A 86 -38.60 2.30 -11.97
C GLU A 86 -38.73 1.55 -10.63
N LEU A 87 -39.96 1.34 -10.14
CA LEU A 87 -40.20 0.57 -8.91
C LEU A 87 -39.76 -0.91 -9.03
N THR A 88 -40.02 -1.53 -10.18
CA THR A 88 -39.65 -2.93 -10.44
C THR A 88 -38.13 -3.07 -10.51
N ASP A 89 -37.44 -2.15 -11.17
CA ASP A 89 -35.98 -2.12 -11.29
C ASP A 89 -35.33 -1.93 -9.90
N MET A 90 -35.87 -1.02 -9.07
CA MET A 90 -35.40 -0.86 -7.69
C MET A 90 -35.60 -2.13 -6.84
N MET A 91 -36.76 -2.79 -6.95
CA MET A 91 -37.01 -4.06 -6.25
C MET A 91 -36.10 -5.19 -6.75
N ALA A 92 -35.74 -5.19 -8.03
CA ALA A 92 -34.83 -6.16 -8.61
C ALA A 92 -33.42 -6.04 -8.01
N GLU A 93 -32.97 -4.83 -7.70
CA GLU A 93 -31.71 -4.62 -6.99
C GLU A 93 -31.77 -5.12 -5.54
N VAL A 94 -32.89 -4.96 -4.83
CA VAL A 94 -33.08 -5.55 -3.49
C VAL A 94 -33.05 -7.07 -3.56
N LYS A 95 -33.75 -7.66 -4.54
CA LYS A 95 -33.71 -9.11 -4.81
C LYS A 95 -32.27 -9.59 -5.01
N LYS A 96 -31.51 -8.88 -5.85
CA LYS A 96 -30.10 -9.21 -6.14
C LYS A 96 -29.21 -9.07 -4.89
N ASP A 97 -29.44 -8.07 -4.05
CA ASP A 97 -28.70 -7.89 -2.80
C ASP A 97 -28.93 -9.05 -1.83
N ILE A 98 -30.17 -9.56 -1.72
CA ILE A 98 -30.47 -10.74 -0.91
C ILE A 98 -29.73 -11.97 -1.46
N SER A 99 -29.77 -12.19 -2.78
CA SER A 99 -29.04 -13.29 -3.43
C SER A 99 -27.52 -13.18 -3.24
N ASN A 100 -26.95 -11.98 -3.39
CA ASN A 100 -25.52 -11.75 -3.18
C ASN A 100 -25.12 -11.96 -1.71
N ALA A 101 -25.95 -11.51 -0.77
CA ALA A 101 -25.68 -11.71 0.64
C ALA A 101 -25.72 -13.19 1.02
N TYR A 102 -26.61 -13.97 0.40
CA TYR A 102 -26.63 -15.42 0.51
C TYR A 102 -25.36 -16.06 -0.05
N LEU A 103 -24.98 -15.73 -1.29
CA LEU A 103 -23.75 -16.24 -1.93
C LEU A 103 -22.47 -15.89 -1.17
N ALA A 104 -22.46 -14.74 -0.48
CA ALA A 104 -21.35 -14.30 0.36
C ALA A 104 -21.37 -14.90 1.78
N GLY A 105 -22.31 -15.80 2.10
CA GLY A 105 -22.40 -16.46 3.41
C GLY A 105 -22.80 -15.53 4.56
N LYS A 106 -23.52 -14.43 4.30
CA LYS A 106 -23.97 -13.51 5.36
C LYS A 106 -25.13 -14.11 6.16
N GLU A 107 -25.11 -13.92 7.47
CA GLU A 107 -26.19 -14.41 8.34
C GLU A 107 -27.50 -13.61 8.26
N SER A 108 -27.43 -12.34 7.81
CA SER A 108 -28.60 -11.48 7.68
C SER A 108 -28.41 -10.33 6.71
N ILE A 109 -29.53 -9.82 6.19
CA ILE A 109 -29.62 -8.59 5.39
C ILE A 109 -30.84 -7.79 5.81
N ARG A 110 -30.72 -6.46 5.87
CA ARG A 110 -31.87 -5.55 6.07
C ARG A 110 -32.38 -5.07 4.73
N ILE A 111 -33.69 -5.11 4.53
CA ILE A 111 -34.34 -4.68 3.29
C ILE A 111 -35.41 -3.62 3.58
N PRO A 112 -35.84 -2.84 2.58
CA PRO A 112 -36.96 -1.92 2.73
C PRO A 112 -38.30 -2.66 2.72
N GLU A 113 -39.32 -2.15 3.43
CA GLU A 113 -40.68 -2.72 3.39
C GLU A 113 -41.65 -1.88 2.55
N SER A 114 -41.35 -0.59 2.34
CA SER A 114 -42.24 0.38 1.68
C SER A 114 -41.56 1.14 0.53
N LYS A 115 -42.35 1.82 -0.30
CA LYS A 115 -41.86 2.67 -1.40
C LYS A 115 -40.83 3.72 -0.96
N TYR A 116 -41.08 4.39 0.17
CA TYR A 116 -40.19 5.45 0.64
C TYR A 116 -38.89 4.86 1.21
N GLU A 117 -38.98 3.74 1.92
CA GLU A 117 -37.79 3.02 2.38
C GLU A 117 -36.99 2.46 1.21
N LEU A 118 -37.65 1.97 0.16
CA LEU A 118 -37.00 1.51 -1.07
C LEU A 118 -36.20 2.65 -1.70
N PHE A 119 -36.79 3.84 -1.80
CA PHE A 119 -36.07 5.01 -2.30
C PHE A 119 -34.85 5.37 -1.42
N VAL A 120 -35.01 5.37 -0.10
CA VAL A 120 -33.91 5.62 0.84
C VAL A 120 -32.82 4.55 0.74
N TYR A 121 -33.21 3.29 0.63
CA TYR A 121 -32.32 2.15 0.48
C TYR A 121 -31.54 2.25 -0.83
N MET A 122 -32.19 2.58 -1.94
CA MET A 122 -31.54 2.78 -3.24
C MET A 122 -30.53 3.95 -3.19
N ARG A 123 -30.87 5.07 -2.53
CA ARG A 123 -29.91 6.17 -2.28
C ARG A 123 -28.74 5.75 -1.38
N ARG A 124 -28.95 4.76 -0.52
CA ARG A 124 -27.97 4.24 0.43
C ARG A 124 -27.13 3.09 -0.11
N ARG A 125 -27.54 2.51 -1.23
CA ARG A 125 -26.85 1.39 -1.85
C ARG A 125 -25.52 1.88 -2.44
N PRO A 126 -24.40 1.18 -2.19
CA PRO A 126 -23.16 1.49 -2.88
C PRO A 126 -23.34 1.35 -4.39
N THR A 127 -22.79 2.30 -5.13
CA THR A 127 -22.80 2.23 -6.61
C THR A 127 -22.00 1.04 -7.11
N VAL A 128 -20.95 0.64 -6.37
CA VAL A 128 -20.15 -0.57 -6.62
C VAL A 128 -20.26 -1.47 -5.39
N PRO A 129 -20.93 -2.64 -5.47
CA PRO A 129 -21.16 -3.52 -4.33
C PRO A 129 -19.92 -4.37 -4.01
N ILE A 130 -18.81 -3.70 -3.66
CA ILE A 130 -17.54 -4.35 -3.30
C ILE A 130 -17.09 -3.95 -1.90
N ASP A 131 -16.37 -4.85 -1.24
CA ASP A 131 -15.65 -4.54 0.00
C ASP A 131 -14.44 -3.65 -0.34
N ALA A 132 -14.60 -2.34 -0.12
CA ALA A 132 -13.56 -1.35 -0.40
C ALA A 132 -12.30 -1.55 0.46
N ASP A 133 -12.42 -2.13 1.65
CA ASP A 133 -11.28 -2.40 2.52
C ASP A 133 -10.51 -3.64 2.04
N LYS A 134 -11.23 -4.70 1.62
CA LYS A 134 -10.61 -5.86 0.97
C LYS A 134 -9.91 -5.45 -0.33
N LEU A 135 -10.57 -4.66 -1.19
CA LEU A 135 -9.96 -4.12 -2.40
C LEU A 135 -8.71 -3.27 -2.09
N SER A 136 -8.78 -2.41 -1.07
CA SER A 136 -7.63 -1.59 -0.66
C SER A 136 -6.44 -2.45 -0.21
N ARG A 137 -6.69 -3.54 0.53
CA ARG A 137 -5.64 -4.50 0.93
C ARG A 137 -5.02 -5.23 -0.26
N GLU A 138 -5.82 -5.61 -1.26
CA GLU A 138 -5.30 -6.25 -2.48
C GLU A 138 -4.46 -5.27 -3.32
N LEU A 139 -4.88 -4.01 -3.43
CA LEU A 139 -4.08 -2.96 -4.08
C LEU A 139 -2.76 -2.71 -3.32
N ALA A 140 -2.78 -2.76 -1.99
CA ALA A 140 -1.60 -2.63 -1.15
C ALA A 140 -0.59 -3.77 -1.36
N SER A 141 -1.06 -4.98 -1.67
CA SER A 141 -0.17 -6.12 -1.98
C SER A 141 0.46 -6.06 -3.37
N GLY A 142 0.05 -5.11 -4.23
CA GLY A 142 0.61 -4.93 -5.57
C GLY A 142 0.14 -5.97 -6.60
N GLU A 143 -0.85 -6.81 -6.26
CA GLU A 143 -1.32 -7.92 -7.09
C GLU A 143 -2.78 -7.72 -7.51
N ALA A 144 -3.09 -8.02 -8.78
CA ALA A 144 -4.46 -8.03 -9.27
C ALA A 144 -5.17 -9.31 -8.82
N ARG A 145 -5.87 -9.23 -7.69
CA ARG A 145 -6.68 -10.32 -7.14
C ARG A 145 -8.15 -10.16 -7.51
N GLU A 146 -8.99 -11.04 -6.97
CA GLU A 146 -10.39 -11.18 -7.33
C GLU A 146 -11.18 -9.87 -7.22
N ASN A 147 -11.01 -9.08 -6.14
CA ASN A 147 -11.78 -7.84 -5.98
C ASN A 147 -11.35 -6.77 -6.97
N VAL A 148 -10.08 -6.74 -7.36
CA VAL A 148 -9.61 -5.85 -8.45
C VAL A 148 -10.31 -6.21 -9.77
N LEU A 149 -10.44 -7.50 -10.08
CA LEU A 149 -11.14 -7.96 -11.28
C LEU A 149 -12.64 -7.66 -11.22
N GLN A 150 -13.28 -7.90 -10.07
CA GLN A 150 -14.69 -7.57 -9.85
C GLN A 150 -14.94 -6.06 -10.01
N PHE A 151 -14.10 -5.22 -9.42
CA PHE A 151 -14.19 -3.77 -9.53
C PHE A 151 -14.19 -3.31 -10.99
N ARG A 152 -13.28 -3.85 -11.82
CA ARG A 152 -13.22 -3.57 -13.26
C ARG A 152 -14.52 -3.98 -13.97
N SER A 153 -15.04 -5.19 -13.70
CA SER A 153 -16.31 -5.65 -14.26
C SER A 153 -17.49 -4.75 -13.83
N TYR A 154 -17.45 -4.20 -12.62
CA TYR A 154 -18.48 -3.27 -12.18
C TYR A 154 -18.42 -1.94 -12.91
N LEU A 155 -17.24 -1.40 -13.22
CA LEU A 155 -17.15 -0.16 -13.98
C LEU A 155 -17.85 -0.24 -15.35
N GLU A 156 -17.80 -1.40 -16.01
CA GLU A 156 -18.52 -1.66 -17.26
C GLU A 156 -20.04 -1.65 -17.08
N LYS A 157 -20.54 -1.94 -15.86
CA LYS A 157 -21.97 -1.91 -15.50
C LYS A 157 -22.47 -0.49 -15.18
N ASN A 158 -21.67 0.54 -15.48
CA ASN A 158 -22.00 1.97 -15.41
C ASN A 158 -22.31 2.56 -14.00
N PRO A 159 -21.65 2.16 -12.90
CA PRO A 159 -21.87 2.72 -11.57
C PRO A 159 -21.20 4.09 -11.44
N ARG A 160 -21.84 5.06 -10.76
CA ARG A 160 -21.19 6.36 -10.52
C ARG A 160 -19.92 6.18 -9.67
N VAL A 161 -18.80 6.71 -10.14
CA VAL A 161 -17.51 6.74 -9.44
C VAL A 161 -16.97 8.16 -9.46
N ASN A 162 -16.56 8.66 -8.29
CA ASN A 162 -15.87 9.95 -8.19
C ASN A 162 -14.38 9.71 -7.97
N VAL A 163 -13.52 10.34 -8.75
CA VAL A 163 -12.07 10.28 -8.61
C VAL A 163 -11.58 11.64 -8.14
N TYR A 164 -11.17 11.73 -6.88
CA TYR A 164 -10.61 12.93 -6.26
C TYR A 164 -9.09 12.90 -6.39
N ALA A 165 -8.51 13.86 -7.10
CA ALA A 165 -7.09 13.87 -7.42
C ALA A 165 -6.35 15.03 -6.74
N ALA A 166 -5.51 14.71 -5.77
CA ALA A 166 -4.54 15.62 -5.17
C ALA A 166 -3.18 15.44 -5.87
N VAL A 167 -2.90 16.29 -6.86
CA VAL A 167 -1.69 16.18 -7.69
C VAL A 167 -0.56 17.03 -7.11
N TYR A 168 0.27 16.42 -6.26
CA TYR A 168 1.39 17.10 -5.56
C TYR A 168 2.74 16.40 -5.75
N SER A 169 2.79 15.36 -6.58
CA SER A 169 4.01 14.66 -6.99
C SER A 169 3.85 14.10 -8.39
N LEU A 170 4.96 13.80 -9.05
CA LEU A 170 4.96 13.18 -10.38
C LEU A 170 4.22 11.83 -10.37
N ALA A 171 4.35 11.07 -9.29
CA ALA A 171 3.64 9.81 -9.12
C ALA A 171 2.11 9.99 -9.07
N THR A 172 1.62 10.97 -8.29
CA THR A 172 0.17 11.26 -8.21
C THR A 172 -0.38 11.82 -9.52
N ASP A 173 0.38 12.65 -10.24
CA ASP A 173 0.00 13.12 -11.58
C ASP A 173 -0.08 11.95 -12.57
N THR A 174 0.91 11.06 -12.55
CA THR A 174 0.95 9.89 -13.43
C THR A 174 -0.21 8.95 -13.16
N ALA A 175 -0.51 8.66 -11.89
CA ALA A 175 -1.67 7.86 -11.51
C ALA A 175 -2.99 8.50 -11.98
N TYR A 176 -3.14 9.83 -11.82
CA TYR A 176 -4.29 10.56 -12.33
C TYR A 176 -4.42 10.45 -13.85
N ARG A 177 -3.32 10.61 -14.60
CA ARG A 177 -3.31 10.47 -16.07
C ARG A 177 -3.67 9.06 -16.52
N ILE A 178 -3.14 8.02 -15.87
CA ILE A 178 -3.49 6.62 -16.14
C ILE A 178 -4.99 6.41 -15.96
N LEU A 179 -5.53 6.74 -14.78
CA LEU A 179 -6.97 6.56 -14.53
C LEU A 179 -7.81 7.36 -15.51
N LYS A 180 -7.44 8.62 -15.80
CA LYS A 180 -8.18 9.49 -16.72
C LYS A 180 -8.15 8.97 -18.15
N GLN A 181 -7.03 8.42 -18.61
CA GLN A 181 -6.92 7.82 -19.93
C GLN A 181 -7.78 6.58 -20.07
N GLU A 182 -7.69 5.67 -19.10
CA GLU A 182 -8.37 4.37 -19.17
C GLU A 182 -9.88 4.50 -18.90
N TYR A 183 -10.27 5.44 -18.02
CA TYR A 183 -11.67 5.65 -17.69
C TYR A 183 -12.39 6.70 -18.54
N ARG A 184 -11.73 7.32 -19.53
CA ARG A 184 -12.36 8.34 -20.41
C ARG A 184 -13.61 7.83 -21.15
N GLN A 185 -13.71 6.51 -21.33
CA GLN A 185 -14.84 5.86 -22.01
C GLN A 185 -16.09 5.71 -21.13
N TYR A 186 -15.93 5.87 -19.82
CA TYR A 186 -16.99 5.67 -18.83
C TYR A 186 -17.62 7.02 -18.45
N GLY A 187 -18.84 7.30 -18.95
CA GLY A 187 -19.57 8.54 -18.66
C GLY A 187 -20.00 8.70 -17.20
N ASN A 188 -19.94 7.61 -16.43
CA ASN A 188 -20.22 7.49 -15.00
C ASN A 188 -19.03 7.79 -14.08
N VAL A 189 -17.84 8.01 -14.64
CA VAL A 189 -16.62 8.31 -13.87
C VAL A 189 -16.36 9.82 -13.91
N HIS A 190 -16.38 10.45 -12.74
CA HIS A 190 -16.19 11.90 -12.61
C HIS A 190 -14.86 12.22 -11.96
N PHE A 191 -13.98 12.89 -12.70
CA PHE A 191 -12.69 13.36 -12.20
C PHE A 191 -12.82 14.75 -11.57
N ILE A 192 -12.38 14.88 -10.32
CA ILE A 192 -12.41 16.11 -9.53
C ILE A 192 -10.98 16.40 -9.11
N LEU A 193 -10.37 17.40 -9.74
CA LEU A 193 -9.03 17.86 -9.37
C LEU A 193 -9.15 18.77 -8.14
N LEU A 194 -8.45 18.40 -7.07
CA LEU A 194 -8.48 19.15 -5.82
C LEU A 194 -7.47 20.30 -5.88
N GLU A 195 -7.94 21.52 -5.65
CA GLU A 195 -7.06 22.68 -5.64
C GLU A 195 -6.14 22.67 -4.41
N ASN A 196 -4.83 22.62 -4.62
CA ASN A 196 -3.84 22.64 -3.54
C ASN A 196 -2.90 23.85 -3.62
N ARG A 197 -3.46 25.06 -3.48
CA ARG A 197 -2.70 26.31 -3.61
C ARG A 197 -1.58 26.43 -2.56
N ASP A 198 -1.83 25.90 -1.37
CA ASP A 198 -0.89 25.93 -0.25
C ASP A 198 0.16 24.81 -0.27
N LYS A 199 0.09 23.90 -1.25
CA LYS A 199 0.90 22.67 -1.31
C LYS A 199 0.87 21.85 0.00
N LYS A 200 -0.26 21.89 0.70
CA LYS A 200 -0.50 21.12 1.94
C LYS A 200 -1.03 19.74 1.60
N ARG A 201 -1.03 18.84 2.59
CA ARG A 201 -1.67 17.53 2.43
C ARG A 201 -3.19 17.74 2.30
N ILE A 202 -3.82 17.04 1.36
CA ILE A 202 -5.27 17.04 1.19
C ILE A 202 -5.83 15.78 1.85
N THR A 203 -6.85 15.97 2.70
CA THR A 203 -7.51 14.90 3.46
C THR A 203 -8.92 14.65 2.95
N TRP A 204 -9.56 13.59 3.43
CA TRP A 204 -10.97 13.33 3.10
C TRP A 204 -11.92 14.40 3.62
N ASP A 205 -11.50 15.19 4.61
CA ASP A 205 -12.27 16.30 5.17
C ASP A 205 -12.22 17.58 4.30
N ASP A 206 -11.55 17.53 3.14
CA ASP A 206 -11.47 18.66 2.22
C ASP A 206 -12.88 19.15 1.81
N PRO A 207 -13.16 20.47 1.88
CA PRO A 207 -14.48 21.00 1.58
C PRO A 207 -15.02 20.64 0.19
N GLN A 208 -14.15 20.51 -0.82
CA GLN A 208 -14.56 20.13 -2.17
C GLN A 208 -15.04 18.68 -2.21
N ILE A 209 -14.38 17.79 -1.46
CA ILE A 209 -14.80 16.39 -1.32
C ILE A 209 -16.12 16.33 -0.56
N GLN A 210 -16.21 17.01 0.58
CA GLN A 210 -17.39 16.96 1.46
C GLN A 210 -18.65 17.51 0.77
N GLU A 211 -18.56 18.64 0.07
CA GLU A 211 -19.68 19.17 -0.70
C GLU A 211 -20.08 18.23 -1.84
N SER A 212 -19.10 17.60 -2.51
CA SER A 212 -19.37 16.60 -3.55
C SER A 212 -20.07 15.34 -3.02
N LEU A 213 -19.85 14.96 -1.76
CA LEU A 213 -20.42 13.74 -1.15
C LEU A 213 -21.77 13.99 -0.47
N LYS A 214 -22.09 15.24 -0.13
CA LYS A 214 -23.33 15.63 0.55
C LYS A 214 -24.60 15.07 -0.11
N ASP A 215 -24.67 15.13 -1.43
CA ASP A 215 -25.84 14.66 -2.20
C ASP A 215 -25.77 13.16 -2.53
N THR A 216 -24.57 12.59 -2.54
CA THR A 216 -24.30 11.20 -2.91
C THR A 216 -23.29 10.51 -2.00
N PRO A 217 -23.65 10.23 -0.73
CA PRO A 217 -22.71 9.72 0.27
C PRO A 217 -22.24 8.27 0.05
N ASN A 218 -22.86 7.54 -0.89
CA ASN A 218 -22.57 6.12 -1.16
C ASN A 218 -21.95 5.88 -2.54
N VAL A 219 -21.44 6.94 -3.17
CA VAL A 219 -20.67 6.82 -4.40
C VAL A 219 -19.31 6.22 -4.10
N CYS A 220 -18.90 5.24 -4.90
CA CYS A 220 -17.54 4.75 -4.88
C CYS A 220 -16.58 5.90 -5.18
N SER A 221 -15.64 6.14 -4.28
CA SER A 221 -14.72 7.26 -4.32
C SER A 221 -13.29 6.75 -4.43
N ILE A 222 -12.50 7.30 -5.36
CA ILE A 222 -11.07 7.00 -5.48
C ILE A 222 -10.32 8.27 -5.10
N GLY A 223 -9.50 8.20 -4.06
CA GLY A 223 -8.64 9.31 -3.63
C GLY A 223 -7.21 9.08 -4.13
N ILE A 224 -6.74 9.87 -5.09
CA ILE A 224 -5.34 9.88 -5.52
C ILE A 224 -4.60 10.90 -4.66
N GLY A 225 -3.69 10.43 -3.81
CA GLY A 225 -2.94 11.31 -2.91
C GLY A 225 -3.77 11.92 -1.77
N VAL A 226 -5.05 11.58 -1.65
CA VAL A 226 -5.90 11.97 -0.51
C VAL A 226 -5.63 11.03 0.66
N ARG A 227 -5.41 11.56 1.86
CA ARG A 227 -5.02 10.78 3.04
C ARG A 227 -5.66 11.33 4.31
N GLU A 228 -5.91 10.46 5.29
CA GLU A 228 -6.38 10.87 6.63
C GLU A 228 -7.77 11.53 6.59
N GLY A 229 -8.36 11.81 7.76
CA GLY A 229 -9.72 12.36 7.89
C GLY A 229 -10.83 11.30 7.92
N GLU A 230 -12.08 11.75 7.95
CA GLU A 230 -13.25 10.86 7.96
C GLU A 230 -13.46 10.27 6.56
N LYS A 231 -12.79 9.13 6.32
CA LYS A 231 -12.83 8.42 5.05
C LYS A 231 -14.27 8.02 4.67
N PRO A 232 -14.74 8.34 3.45
CA PRO A 232 -16.04 7.89 2.98
C PRO A 232 -16.14 6.37 2.99
N ARG A 233 -17.34 5.86 3.29
CA ARG A 233 -17.59 4.42 3.48
C ARG A 233 -17.14 3.56 2.29
N TYR A 234 -17.23 4.07 1.07
CA TYR A 234 -16.86 3.35 -0.16
C TYR A 234 -15.68 4.03 -0.87
N ALA A 235 -14.64 4.38 -0.12
CA ALA A 235 -13.45 5.02 -0.65
C ALA A 235 -12.25 4.06 -0.81
N ILE A 236 -11.51 4.23 -1.91
CA ILE A 236 -10.25 3.57 -2.22
C ILE A 236 -9.16 4.64 -2.17
N GLU A 237 -8.10 4.40 -1.40
CA GLU A 237 -6.96 5.31 -1.31
C GLU A 237 -5.81 4.82 -2.18
N LEU A 238 -5.42 5.64 -3.15
CA LEU A 238 -4.22 5.42 -3.95
C LEU A 238 -3.10 6.26 -3.35
N ARG A 239 -2.21 5.58 -2.62
CA ARG A 239 -1.05 6.16 -1.95
C ARG A 239 0.15 5.22 -2.06
N ASN A 240 1.35 5.79 -2.02
CA ASN A 240 2.58 5.01 -1.93
C ASN A 240 2.64 4.30 -0.58
N GLU A 241 2.88 2.99 -0.64
CA GLU A 241 3.14 2.10 0.48
C GLU A 241 4.42 1.28 0.16
N ASP A 242 4.93 0.56 1.15
CA ASP A 242 6.26 -0.09 1.08
C ASP A 242 6.43 -1.05 -0.12
N VAL A 243 5.33 -1.66 -0.59
CA VAL A 243 5.33 -2.69 -1.64
C VAL A 243 4.56 -2.25 -2.89
N SER A 244 3.84 -1.13 -2.84
CA SER A 244 2.92 -0.74 -3.92
C SER A 244 2.78 0.78 -4.00
N SER A 245 3.19 1.33 -5.13
CA SER A 245 3.09 2.77 -5.41
C SER A 245 1.67 3.20 -5.80
N VAL A 246 1.39 4.50 -5.71
CA VAL A 246 0.15 5.10 -6.25
C VAL A 246 -0.06 4.81 -7.75
N VAL A 247 1.04 4.76 -8.52
CA VAL A 247 1.05 4.49 -9.96
C VAL A 247 0.69 3.03 -10.21
N LYS A 248 1.30 2.11 -9.46
CA LYS A 248 0.99 0.68 -9.50
C LYS A 248 -0.48 0.41 -9.20
N LYS A 249 -1.02 1.00 -8.14
CA LYS A 249 -2.44 0.83 -7.77
C LYS A 249 -3.39 1.36 -8.83
N ALA A 250 -3.08 2.52 -9.43
CA ALA A 250 -3.86 3.05 -10.55
C ALA A 250 -3.86 2.08 -11.74
N ALA A 251 -2.71 1.52 -12.11
CA ALA A 251 -2.62 0.54 -13.19
C ALA A 251 -3.33 -0.78 -12.86
N LEU A 252 -3.30 -1.23 -11.60
CA LEU A 252 -4.08 -2.38 -11.14
C LEU A 252 -5.58 -2.11 -11.25
N LEU A 253 -6.07 -0.90 -10.99
CA LEU A 253 -7.51 -0.62 -11.16
C LEU A 253 -7.98 -0.61 -12.61
N THR A 254 -7.08 -0.42 -13.58
CA THR A 254 -7.42 -0.24 -15.00
C THR A 254 -6.90 -1.33 -15.93
N HIS A 255 -6.05 -2.24 -15.45
CA HIS A 255 -5.27 -3.15 -16.30
C HIS A 255 -4.33 -2.40 -17.27
N HIS A 256 -3.83 -1.24 -16.86
CA HIS A 256 -2.92 -0.44 -17.68
C HIS A 256 -1.54 -1.10 -17.75
N ILE A 257 -0.95 -1.11 -18.94
CA ILE A 257 0.40 -1.62 -19.19
C ILE A 257 1.35 -0.42 -19.21
N PHE A 258 2.31 -0.41 -18.29
CA PHE A 258 3.27 0.68 -18.20
C PHE A 258 4.13 0.80 -19.45
N ASN A 259 4.33 2.04 -19.89
CA ASN A 259 5.47 2.40 -20.70
C ASN A 259 6.74 2.55 -19.83
N ILE A 260 7.91 2.60 -20.47
CA ILE A 260 9.21 2.69 -19.76
C ILE A 260 9.27 3.89 -18.81
N ARG A 261 8.66 5.02 -19.17
CA ARG A 261 8.67 6.21 -18.32
C ARG A 261 7.82 5.99 -17.07
N GLU A 262 6.63 5.40 -17.21
CA GLU A 262 5.78 5.03 -16.07
C GLU A 262 6.44 3.97 -15.19
N GLU A 263 7.11 2.97 -15.76
CA GLU A 263 7.90 2.00 -14.97
C GLU A 263 8.99 2.71 -14.14
N MET A 264 9.65 3.73 -14.71
CA MET A 264 10.66 4.51 -13.99
C MET A 264 10.06 5.43 -12.92
N ILE A 265 8.87 6.01 -13.15
CA ILE A 265 8.15 6.82 -12.14
C ILE A 265 7.63 5.92 -11.01
N ASP A 266 7.12 4.74 -11.33
CA ASP A 266 6.69 3.71 -10.37
C ASP A 266 7.87 3.30 -9.48
N ALA A 267 9.01 2.95 -10.09
CA ALA A 267 10.24 2.63 -9.37
C ALA A 267 10.73 3.80 -8.49
N GLN A 268 10.67 5.04 -9.00
CA GLN A 268 11.01 6.23 -8.20
C GLN A 268 10.09 6.39 -6.98
N ALA A 269 8.80 6.11 -7.14
CA ALA A 269 7.81 6.23 -6.07
C ALA A 269 7.96 5.16 -4.98
N GLU A 270 8.49 3.98 -5.31
CA GLU A 270 8.73 2.87 -4.37
C GLU A 270 10.10 2.95 -3.70
N GLY A 271 11.17 3.21 -4.47
CA GLY A 271 12.55 3.08 -3.98
C GLY A 271 13.50 4.16 -4.48
N HIS A 272 12.97 5.30 -4.94
CA HIS A 272 13.74 6.47 -5.37
C HIS A 272 14.76 6.15 -6.47
N ALA A 273 15.90 6.85 -6.50
CA ALA A 273 16.93 6.65 -7.51
C ALA A 273 17.35 5.17 -7.62
N LYS A 274 17.48 4.48 -6.48
CA LYS A 274 17.96 3.09 -6.45
C LYS A 274 17.07 2.15 -7.28
N ALA A 275 15.77 2.14 -7.02
CA ALA A 275 14.86 1.27 -7.74
C ALA A 275 14.85 1.59 -9.25
N MET A 276 15.02 2.87 -9.63
CA MET A 276 15.18 3.25 -11.02
C MET A 276 16.47 2.69 -11.65
N TRP A 277 17.57 2.67 -10.90
CA TRP A 277 18.83 2.07 -11.34
C TRP A 277 18.72 0.55 -11.50
N GLU A 278 18.11 -0.13 -10.53
CA GLU A 278 17.88 -1.58 -10.58
C GLU A 278 16.98 -1.96 -11.77
N LEU A 279 15.90 -1.23 -11.97
CA LEU A 279 15.00 -1.41 -13.11
C LEU A 279 15.72 -1.16 -14.44
N GLY A 280 16.45 -0.05 -14.56
CA GLY A 280 17.20 0.32 -15.76
C GLY A 280 18.25 -0.73 -16.13
N ALA A 281 19.00 -1.23 -15.14
CA ALA A 281 19.98 -2.29 -15.33
C ALA A 281 19.32 -3.61 -15.74
N LYS A 282 18.22 -4.01 -15.07
CA LYS A 282 17.43 -5.21 -15.42
C LYS A 282 16.89 -5.14 -16.86
N LYS A 283 16.57 -3.94 -17.35
CA LYS A 283 16.10 -3.68 -18.73
C LYS A 283 17.24 -3.46 -19.73
N GLY A 284 18.51 -3.63 -19.32
CA GLY A 284 19.68 -3.52 -20.19
C GLY A 284 19.96 -2.09 -20.70
N LYS A 285 19.55 -1.06 -19.96
CA LYS A 285 19.82 0.35 -20.32
C LYS A 285 21.23 0.77 -19.94
N SER A 286 21.81 1.72 -20.68
CA SER A 286 23.12 2.26 -20.36
C SER A 286 23.09 3.11 -19.09
N GLU A 287 24.20 3.16 -18.35
CA GLU A 287 24.31 3.97 -17.13
C GLU A 287 24.04 5.46 -17.41
N GLU A 288 24.47 5.97 -18.56
CA GLU A 288 24.25 7.35 -18.97
C GLU A 288 22.75 7.65 -19.16
N PHE A 289 22.03 6.73 -19.81
CA PHE A 289 20.58 6.85 -20.00
C PHE A 289 19.85 6.85 -18.65
N ILE A 290 20.20 5.91 -17.76
CA ILE A 290 19.59 5.79 -16.44
C ILE A 290 19.85 7.06 -15.64
N ARG A 291 21.10 7.51 -15.58
CA ARG A 291 21.49 8.74 -14.86
C ARG A 291 20.69 9.95 -15.33
N LYS A 292 20.60 10.16 -16.65
CA LYS A 292 19.82 11.27 -17.21
C LYS A 292 18.34 11.15 -16.84
N THR A 293 17.77 9.95 -16.94
CA THR A 293 16.36 9.71 -16.59
C THR A 293 16.08 9.97 -15.11
N VAL A 294 16.99 9.56 -14.22
CA VAL A 294 16.92 9.84 -12.78
C VAL A 294 16.91 11.35 -12.52
N GLU A 295 17.83 12.10 -13.13
CA GLU A 295 17.89 13.56 -12.99
C GLU A 295 16.63 14.25 -13.52
N ASP A 296 16.16 13.88 -14.72
CA ASP A 296 14.99 14.46 -15.36
C ASP A 296 13.72 14.22 -14.52
N LEU A 297 13.50 12.98 -14.07
CA LEU A 297 12.33 12.64 -13.25
C LEU A 297 12.41 13.23 -11.84
N ALA A 298 13.61 13.32 -11.24
CA ALA A 298 13.79 13.97 -9.94
C ALA A 298 13.49 15.47 -10.01
N LEU A 299 13.91 16.14 -11.08
CA LEU A 299 13.61 17.55 -11.33
C LEU A 299 12.10 17.79 -11.47
N GLU A 300 11.46 16.97 -12.30
CA GLU A 300 10.02 17.07 -12.56
C GLU A 300 9.19 16.78 -11.31
N ASP A 301 9.55 15.78 -10.51
CA ASP A 301 8.87 15.48 -9.25
C ASP A 301 9.05 16.62 -8.22
N ALA A 302 10.25 17.19 -8.12
CA ALA A 302 10.50 18.28 -7.18
C ALA A 302 9.79 19.59 -7.55
N ALA A 303 9.51 19.83 -8.83
CA ALA A 303 8.77 21.02 -9.28
C ALA A 303 7.35 21.10 -8.69
N TYR A 304 6.76 19.96 -8.29
CA TYR A 304 5.49 19.97 -7.57
C TYR A 304 5.61 20.58 -6.16
N ARG A 305 6.77 20.48 -5.52
CA ARG A 305 7.00 20.92 -4.13
C ARG A 305 7.69 22.28 -4.05
N ILE A 306 8.78 22.48 -4.78
CA ILE A 306 9.63 23.68 -4.70
C ILE A 306 9.83 24.35 -6.08
N PRO A 307 10.20 25.64 -6.14
CA PRO A 307 10.44 26.32 -7.41
C PRO A 307 11.56 25.67 -8.22
N GLU A 308 11.41 25.63 -9.55
CA GLU A 308 12.38 25.00 -10.46
C GLU A 308 13.80 25.59 -10.33
N SER A 309 13.93 26.89 -10.03
CA SER A 309 15.22 27.53 -9.77
C SER A 309 15.96 26.92 -8.58
N ALA A 310 15.25 26.66 -7.48
CA ALA A 310 15.80 26.01 -6.29
C ALA A 310 16.17 24.55 -6.57
N VAL A 311 15.34 23.82 -7.35
CA VAL A 311 15.65 22.45 -7.77
C VAL A 311 16.95 22.40 -8.58
N LYS A 312 17.08 23.29 -9.58
CA LYS A 312 18.29 23.37 -10.41
C LYS A 312 19.52 23.75 -9.58
N GLU A 313 19.38 24.62 -8.60
CA GLU A 313 20.46 24.96 -7.67
C GLU A 313 20.87 23.77 -6.80
N ILE A 314 19.91 23.03 -6.24
CA ILE A 314 20.18 21.80 -5.48
C ILE A 314 20.91 20.78 -6.35
N ILE A 315 20.44 20.54 -7.58
CA ILE A 315 21.08 19.61 -8.53
C ILE A 315 22.49 20.10 -8.88
N SER A 316 22.69 21.40 -9.09
CA SER A 316 24.01 21.96 -9.40
C SER A 316 24.99 21.78 -8.25
N LYS A 317 24.60 22.13 -7.01
CA LYS A 317 25.47 21.95 -5.83
C LYS A 317 25.69 20.48 -5.49
N ALA A 318 24.69 19.61 -5.70
CA ALA A 318 24.83 18.16 -5.62
C ALA A 318 25.87 17.61 -6.62
N LYS A 319 25.94 18.19 -7.83
CA LYS A 319 26.93 17.82 -8.86
C LYS A 319 28.34 18.34 -8.55
N GLN A 320 28.48 19.46 -7.84
CA GLN A 320 29.76 20.08 -7.44
C GLN A 320 30.49 19.32 -6.31
N ARG A 321 30.43 17.99 -6.32
CA ARG A 321 31.06 17.06 -5.36
C ARG A 321 32.32 17.61 -4.69
N GLY A 322 32.31 17.65 -3.36
CA GLY A 322 33.52 17.49 -2.57
C GLY A 322 33.56 16.06 -2.07
N PHE A 323 34.24 15.16 -2.79
CA PHE A 323 34.84 14.00 -2.13
C PHE A 323 36.17 14.49 -1.55
N ILE A 324 36.42 14.14 -0.29
CA ILE A 324 37.73 14.31 0.30
C ILE A 324 38.45 12.99 0.07
N ASP A 325 39.68 13.05 -0.44
CA ASP A 325 40.54 11.87 -0.55
C ASP A 325 40.66 11.20 0.82
N GLY A 326 40.28 9.91 0.90
CA GLY A 326 40.42 9.07 2.09
C GLY A 326 39.14 8.77 2.87
N GLU A 327 38.02 9.46 2.63
CA GLU A 327 36.74 9.19 3.33
C GLU A 327 35.59 9.10 2.31
N GLU A 328 34.99 7.92 2.15
CA GLU A 328 33.93 7.65 1.17
C GLU A 328 32.57 8.32 1.48
N ILE A 329 32.48 9.22 2.46
CA ILE A 329 31.25 9.96 2.73
C ILE A 329 31.14 11.16 1.82
N GLY A 330 30.20 11.11 0.90
CA GLY A 330 29.76 12.30 0.19
C GLY A 330 29.08 13.27 1.17
N LEU A 331 29.72 14.42 1.44
CA LEU A 331 29.05 15.57 2.04
C LEU A 331 28.36 16.38 0.94
N PHE A 332 27.04 16.49 1.01
CA PHE A 332 26.25 17.28 0.07
C PHE A 332 25.90 18.63 0.68
N ARG A 333 26.44 19.70 0.10
CA ARG A 333 26.07 21.06 0.49
C ARG A 333 24.91 21.54 -0.36
N VAL A 334 23.76 21.82 0.26
CA VAL A 334 22.52 22.19 -0.44
C VAL A 334 21.96 23.50 0.11
N PRO A 335 21.33 24.34 -0.73
CA PRO A 335 20.75 25.60 -0.25
C PRO A 335 19.60 25.35 0.72
N VAL A 336 18.73 24.39 0.39
CA VAL A 336 17.59 23.95 1.19
C VAL A 336 17.51 22.43 1.10
N VAL A 337 17.12 21.78 2.21
CA VAL A 337 16.95 20.33 2.26
C VAL A 337 15.57 19.93 1.73
N ASP A 338 15.50 19.45 0.49
CA ASP A 338 14.38 18.62 0.02
C ASP A 338 14.79 17.15 0.06
N ARG A 339 14.45 16.47 1.17
CA ARG A 339 14.82 15.08 1.44
C ARG A 339 14.41 14.14 0.30
N THR A 340 13.24 14.35 -0.32
CA THR A 340 12.73 13.50 -1.40
C THR A 340 13.52 13.70 -2.69
N LEU A 341 13.82 14.94 -3.08
CA LEU A 341 14.67 15.24 -4.23
C LEU A 341 16.04 14.59 -4.09
N LEU A 342 16.65 14.66 -2.90
CA LEU A 342 17.96 14.10 -2.64
C LEU A 342 17.97 12.57 -2.78
N LEU A 343 16.94 11.88 -2.25
CA LEU A 343 16.77 10.44 -2.44
C LEU A 343 16.50 10.07 -3.91
N ASN A 344 15.74 10.90 -4.62
CA ASN A 344 15.49 10.74 -6.05
C ASN A 344 16.73 11.01 -6.92
N LEU A 345 17.79 11.64 -6.40
CA LEU A 345 19.03 11.88 -7.12
C LEU A 345 20.13 10.86 -6.78
N PHE A 346 20.25 10.45 -5.51
CA PHE A 346 21.40 9.68 -5.04
C PHE A 346 21.09 8.19 -4.89
N LYS A 347 21.68 7.37 -5.78
CA LYS A 347 21.61 5.91 -5.67
C LYS A 347 22.26 5.38 -4.38
N GLN A 348 23.26 6.10 -3.84
CA GLN A 348 23.99 5.74 -2.62
C GLN A 348 23.19 5.97 -1.33
N ALA A 349 21.93 6.42 -1.42
CA ALA A 349 21.06 6.57 -0.26
C ALA A 349 20.95 5.30 0.60
N GLU A 350 21.20 4.12 0.04
CA GLU A 350 21.26 2.89 0.81
C GLU A 350 22.35 2.87 1.87
N ASP A 351 23.55 3.39 1.55
CA ASP A 351 24.73 3.44 2.44
C ASP A 351 24.69 4.63 3.41
N GLY A 352 23.63 5.43 3.31
CA GLY A 352 23.51 6.70 3.98
C GLY A 352 24.32 7.79 3.29
N PHE A 353 24.02 9.03 3.62
CA PHE A 353 24.78 10.17 3.15
C PHE A 353 24.59 11.37 4.06
N LEU A 354 25.60 12.22 4.10
CA LEU A 354 25.62 13.42 4.94
C LEU A 354 25.29 14.66 4.11
N ILE A 355 24.43 15.50 4.63
CA ILE A 355 24.01 16.76 4.03
C ILE A 355 24.35 17.89 4.98
N LYS A 356 24.82 19.00 4.43
CA LYS A 356 24.90 20.28 5.13
C LYS A 356 24.03 21.29 4.40
N ASP A 357 23.08 21.89 5.10
CA ASP A 357 22.32 23.00 4.54
C ASP A 357 23.05 24.35 4.73
N GLU A 358 22.56 25.41 4.09
CA GLU A 358 23.15 26.74 4.22
C GLU A 358 23.01 27.36 5.62
N SER A 359 22.08 26.85 6.43
CA SER A 359 21.98 27.24 7.85
C SER A 359 23.09 26.62 8.71
N GLY A 360 23.87 25.69 8.14
CA GLY A 360 24.95 24.98 8.81
C GLY A 360 24.50 23.71 9.53
N SER A 361 23.24 23.31 9.37
CA SER A 361 22.70 22.08 9.96
C SER A 361 23.14 20.86 9.17
N PHE A 362 23.54 19.80 9.88
CA PHE A 362 23.93 18.53 9.28
C PHE A 362 22.84 17.48 9.44
N GLN A 363 22.55 16.78 8.35
CA GLN A 363 21.56 15.70 8.33
C GLN A 363 22.15 14.45 7.67
N TYR A 364 22.01 13.31 8.33
CA TYR A 364 22.41 12.01 7.82
C TYR A 364 21.17 11.18 7.47
N TYR A 365 21.18 10.55 6.30
CA TYR A 365 20.10 9.65 5.89
C TYR A 365 20.42 8.21 6.30
N LYS A 366 19.46 7.53 6.95
CA LYS A 366 19.45 6.08 7.19
C LYS A 366 20.67 5.55 7.98
N ASP A 367 20.71 5.87 9.28
CA ASP A 367 21.52 5.13 10.26
C ASP A 367 20.86 3.79 10.60
N VAL A 368 21.58 2.72 10.25
CA VAL A 368 21.21 1.31 10.44
C VAL A 368 21.84 0.70 11.69
N THR A 369 22.80 1.38 12.33
CA THR A 369 23.48 0.92 13.54
C THR A 369 22.85 1.52 14.80
N GLY A 370 22.12 2.63 14.66
CA GLY A 370 21.55 3.39 15.77
C GLY A 370 22.58 4.20 16.56
N LYS A 371 23.86 4.12 16.18
CA LYS A 371 24.98 4.77 16.89
C LYS A 371 24.88 6.29 16.85
N LEU A 372 24.31 6.89 15.80
CA LEU A 372 24.14 8.34 15.74
C LEU A 372 23.33 8.84 16.94
N VAL A 373 22.27 8.14 17.31
CA VAL A 373 21.42 8.51 18.44
C VAL A 373 22.02 8.04 19.77
N ILE A 374 22.39 6.77 19.86
CA ILE A 374 22.77 6.13 21.13
C ILE A 374 24.13 6.61 21.64
N ARG A 375 25.10 6.77 20.75
CA ARG A 375 26.48 7.18 21.10
C ARG A 375 26.74 8.66 20.83
N TYR A 376 26.29 9.16 19.68
CA TYR A 376 26.71 10.49 19.21
C TYR A 376 25.71 11.62 19.50
N GLY A 377 24.56 11.30 20.08
CA GLY A 377 23.56 12.28 20.53
C GLY A 377 22.79 12.98 19.42
N TRP A 378 22.76 12.41 18.21
CA TRP A 378 21.97 12.94 17.10
C TRP A 378 20.47 12.75 17.35
N THR A 379 19.66 13.61 16.73
CA THR A 379 18.19 13.54 16.85
C THR A 379 17.60 12.80 15.66
N LYS A 380 16.76 11.78 15.91
CA LYS A 380 16.07 11.02 14.85
C LYS A 380 14.78 11.74 14.40
N GLU A 381 14.65 11.92 13.10
CA GLU A 381 13.48 12.47 12.40
C GLU A 381 13.04 11.54 11.27
N GLY A 382 12.21 10.54 11.58
CA GLY A 382 11.86 9.49 10.62
C GLY A 382 13.11 8.68 10.23
N ASN A 383 13.48 8.70 8.94
CA ASN A 383 14.69 8.05 8.41
C ASN A 383 15.92 8.97 8.37
N TRP A 384 15.81 10.18 8.90
CA TRP A 384 16.87 11.18 8.92
C TRP A 384 17.37 11.41 10.34
N TYR A 385 18.63 11.80 10.46
CA TYR A 385 19.30 12.03 11.73
C TYR A 385 19.96 13.40 11.68
N VAL A 386 19.62 14.27 12.63
CA VAL A 386 20.10 15.65 12.69
C VAL A 386 21.22 15.76 13.72
N ALA A 387 22.36 16.30 13.32
CA ALA A 387 23.50 16.46 14.20
C ALA A 387 23.25 17.52 15.29
N PRO A 388 23.88 17.40 16.48
CA PRO A 388 23.81 18.43 17.51
C PRO A 388 24.30 19.80 17.03
N LEU A 389 23.63 20.86 17.49
CA LEU A 389 24.03 22.24 17.19
C LEU A 389 25.41 22.55 17.76
N GLY A 390 26.27 23.20 16.96
CA GLY A 390 27.59 23.66 17.38
C GLY A 390 28.69 22.59 17.40
N LYS A 391 28.38 21.35 16.98
CA LYS A 391 29.36 20.28 16.82
C LYS A 391 30.26 20.52 15.61
N ASP A 392 31.53 20.15 15.71
CA ASP A 392 32.51 20.41 14.65
C ASP A 392 32.24 19.56 13.39
N GLU A 393 32.43 20.16 12.20
CA GLU A 393 32.18 19.47 10.93
C GLU A 393 33.07 18.22 10.76
N ARG A 394 34.29 18.22 11.30
CA ARG A 394 35.19 17.06 11.27
C ARG A 394 34.67 15.93 12.14
N GLU A 395 34.14 16.23 13.32
CA GLU A 395 33.55 15.24 14.22
C GLU A 395 32.28 14.63 13.61
N ILE A 396 31.37 15.47 13.10
CA ILE A 396 30.13 15.01 12.43
C ILE A 396 30.48 14.09 11.24
N ARG A 397 31.51 14.45 10.46
CA ARG A 397 31.97 13.61 9.34
C ARG A 397 32.52 12.28 9.79
N ALA A 398 33.38 12.27 10.81
CA ALA A 398 33.95 11.04 11.34
C ALA A 398 32.85 10.09 11.86
N GLU A 399 31.86 10.62 12.56
CA GLU A 399 30.71 9.86 13.06
C GLU A 399 29.85 9.28 11.93
N ALA A 400 29.53 10.12 10.94
CA ALA A 400 28.84 9.64 9.75
C ALA A 400 29.66 8.55 9.04
N ALA A 401 30.99 8.74 8.91
CA ALA A 401 31.91 7.83 8.20
C ALA A 401 31.94 6.45 8.82
N GLN A 402 32.02 6.42 10.14
CA GLN A 402 31.96 5.19 10.90
C GLN A 402 30.60 4.50 10.71
N VAL A 403 29.49 5.23 10.85
CA VAL A 403 28.13 4.65 10.67
C VAL A 403 27.91 4.12 9.25
N MET A 404 28.41 4.81 8.23
CA MET A 404 28.36 4.33 6.85
C MET A 404 29.19 3.04 6.67
N LEU A 405 30.42 3.02 7.18
CA LEU A 405 31.32 1.87 7.06
C LEU A 405 30.71 0.63 7.74
N GLU A 406 30.19 0.80 8.95
CA GLU A 406 29.49 -0.27 9.67
C GLU A 406 28.22 -0.73 8.94
N GLY A 407 27.46 0.21 8.37
CA GLY A 407 26.28 -0.11 7.57
C GLY A 407 26.61 -0.88 6.28
N LYS A 408 27.78 -0.63 5.68
CA LYS A 408 28.31 -1.40 4.54
C LYS A 408 28.75 -2.79 4.99
N TYR A 409 29.47 -2.88 6.12
CA TYR A 409 29.90 -4.12 6.74
C TYR A 409 28.73 -5.07 6.99
N LEU A 410 27.69 -4.60 7.68
CA LEU A 410 26.52 -5.43 8.02
C LEU A 410 25.82 -6.02 6.80
N ARG A 411 25.64 -5.22 5.76
CA ARG A 411 25.00 -5.69 4.52
C ARG A 411 25.87 -6.63 3.71
N ALA A 412 27.17 -6.37 3.65
CA ALA A 412 28.10 -7.24 2.97
C ALA A 412 28.22 -8.59 3.69
N LEU A 413 28.25 -8.57 5.03
CA LEU A 413 28.20 -9.76 5.87
C LEU A 413 26.90 -10.55 5.65
N GLN A 414 25.74 -9.88 5.62
CA GLN A 414 24.45 -10.55 5.40
C GLN A 414 24.42 -11.30 4.06
N LYS A 415 24.89 -10.67 2.98
CA LYS A 415 24.99 -11.30 1.66
C LYS A 415 25.96 -12.48 1.64
N LEU A 416 27.05 -12.40 2.40
CA LEU A 416 28.04 -13.45 2.52
C LEU A 416 27.49 -14.66 3.27
N LEU A 417 26.85 -14.44 4.43
CA LEU A 417 26.23 -15.48 5.24
C LEU A 417 25.17 -16.23 4.45
N GLN A 418 24.29 -15.51 3.75
CA GLN A 418 23.28 -16.13 2.87
C GLN A 418 23.91 -17.02 1.79
N LYS A 419 25.02 -16.60 1.18
CA LYS A 419 25.75 -17.41 0.19
C LYS A 419 26.42 -18.63 0.81
N ASN A 420 26.84 -18.54 2.07
CA ASN A 420 27.53 -19.60 2.78
C ASN A 420 26.61 -20.75 3.23
N ARG A 421 25.29 -20.53 3.29
CA ARG A 421 24.32 -21.58 3.64
C ARG A 421 24.37 -22.83 2.75
N ASN A 422 24.77 -22.66 1.48
CA ASN A 422 24.85 -23.76 0.51
C ASN A 422 26.31 -24.19 0.22
N ARG A 423 27.28 -23.75 1.03
CA ARG A 423 28.70 -24.04 0.86
C ARG A 423 29.21 -25.05 1.89
N SER A 424 30.36 -25.66 1.60
CA SER A 424 31.05 -26.49 2.58
C SER A 424 31.51 -25.66 3.78
N VAL A 425 31.66 -26.27 4.95
CA VAL A 425 32.11 -25.58 6.17
C VAL A 425 33.46 -24.88 5.96
N ILE A 426 34.38 -25.51 5.22
CA ILE A 426 35.72 -24.97 4.92
C ILE A 426 35.63 -23.73 4.03
N ASP A 427 34.79 -23.77 2.99
CA ASP A 427 34.60 -22.64 2.07
C ASP A 427 33.85 -21.49 2.75
N SER A 428 32.87 -21.82 3.60
CA SER A 428 32.13 -20.84 4.40
C SER A 428 33.05 -20.12 5.39
N PHE A 429 33.89 -20.85 6.12
CA PHE A 429 34.88 -20.26 7.02
C PHE A 429 35.92 -19.43 6.25
N SER A 430 36.47 -19.95 5.15
CA SER A 430 37.49 -19.24 4.37
C SER A 430 36.96 -17.92 3.81
N SER A 431 35.74 -17.93 3.28
CA SER A 431 35.09 -16.70 2.78
C SER A 431 34.77 -15.70 3.91
N LEU A 432 34.32 -16.16 5.08
CA LEU A 432 34.09 -15.31 6.23
C LEU A 432 35.40 -14.71 6.77
N LYS A 433 36.48 -15.51 6.83
CA LYS A 433 37.82 -15.06 7.19
C LYS A 433 38.35 -13.99 6.23
N GLU A 434 38.26 -14.22 4.92
CA GLU A 434 38.66 -13.24 3.90
C GLU A 434 37.87 -11.93 4.07
N PHE A 435 36.58 -12.03 4.36
CA PHE A 435 35.73 -10.89 4.62
C PHE A 435 36.17 -10.10 5.87
N ILE A 436 36.37 -10.78 7.00
CA ILE A 436 36.80 -10.16 8.27
C ILE A 436 38.13 -9.41 8.08
N LEU A 437 39.12 -10.05 7.45
CA LEU A 437 40.42 -9.45 7.16
C LEU A 437 40.33 -8.29 6.16
N SER A 438 39.34 -8.31 5.26
CA SER A 438 39.14 -7.21 4.31
C SER A 438 38.65 -5.94 4.99
N TYR A 439 37.78 -6.05 6.00
CA TYR A 439 37.26 -4.91 6.75
C TYR A 439 38.21 -4.43 7.86
N GLU A 440 39.04 -5.32 8.42
CA GLU A 440 40.17 -4.93 9.26
C GLU A 440 41.13 -3.99 8.49
N LYS A 441 41.45 -4.33 7.23
CA LYS A 441 42.25 -3.46 6.35
C LYS A 441 41.58 -2.14 6.00
N MET A 442 40.25 -2.07 6.09
CA MET A 442 39.47 -0.83 5.92
C MET A 442 39.33 -0.02 7.22
N GLY A 443 39.93 -0.49 8.32
CA GLY A 443 39.97 0.21 9.59
C GLY A 443 38.92 -0.20 10.61
N MET A 444 38.14 -1.26 10.36
CA MET A 444 37.22 -1.83 11.37
C MET A 444 37.93 -2.86 12.21
N ASP A 445 38.29 -2.50 13.45
CA ASP A 445 38.97 -3.42 14.35
C ASP A 445 38.05 -4.53 14.89
N MET A 446 38.63 -5.45 15.68
CA MET A 446 37.89 -6.58 16.24
C MET A 446 36.69 -6.14 17.09
N GLN A 447 36.85 -5.12 17.95
CA GLN A 447 35.76 -4.66 18.82
C GLN A 447 34.67 -3.99 17.99
N GLU A 448 35.04 -3.17 17.01
CA GLU A 448 34.10 -2.51 16.12
C GLU A 448 33.30 -3.52 15.29
N GLN A 449 33.94 -4.55 14.72
CA GLN A 449 33.25 -5.60 14.00
C GLN A 449 32.27 -6.36 14.90
N MET A 450 32.68 -6.76 16.11
CA MET A 450 31.81 -7.45 17.07
C MET A 450 30.60 -6.59 17.50
N GLU A 451 30.84 -5.32 17.80
CA GLU A 451 29.78 -4.36 18.16
C GLU A 451 28.83 -4.10 16.99
N SER A 452 29.33 -4.00 15.76
CA SER A 452 28.48 -3.83 14.59
C SER A 452 27.55 -5.02 14.43
N VAL A 453 28.07 -6.26 14.50
CA VAL A 453 27.23 -7.47 14.41
C VAL A 453 26.16 -7.50 15.51
N GLU A 454 26.51 -7.14 16.75
CA GLU A 454 25.57 -7.08 17.88
C GLU A 454 24.45 -6.06 17.65
N ASN A 455 24.82 -4.82 17.30
CA ASN A 455 23.86 -3.75 17.00
C ASN A 455 23.01 -4.07 15.77
N GLY A 456 23.57 -4.83 14.83
CA GLY A 456 22.94 -5.26 13.59
C GLY A 456 22.20 -6.60 13.67
N LYS A 457 21.92 -7.15 14.86
CA LYS A 457 21.30 -8.48 15.00
C LYS A 457 20.03 -8.71 14.16
N GLU A 458 19.26 -7.65 13.90
CA GLU A 458 18.05 -7.70 13.06
C GLU A 458 18.35 -8.05 11.58
N TYR A 459 19.59 -7.84 11.12
CA TYR A 459 20.03 -8.24 9.77
C TYR A 459 20.25 -9.75 9.65
N PHE A 460 20.41 -10.45 10.78
CA PHE A 460 20.78 -11.87 10.82
C PHE A 460 19.77 -12.67 11.67
N PRO A 461 18.46 -12.63 11.37
CA PRO A 461 17.44 -13.24 12.22
C PRO A 461 17.56 -14.76 12.37
N GLU A 462 18.28 -15.40 11.44
CA GLU A 462 18.45 -16.85 11.36
C GLU A 462 19.87 -17.31 11.69
N GLU A 463 20.78 -16.38 12.01
CA GLU A 463 22.20 -16.69 12.26
C GLU A 463 22.52 -16.55 13.75
N ASN A 464 23.49 -17.33 14.23
CA ASN A 464 23.98 -17.21 15.60
C ASN A 464 25.02 -16.08 15.69
N ILE A 465 24.61 -14.95 16.28
CA ILE A 465 25.47 -13.77 16.47
C ILE A 465 26.75 -14.09 17.26
N GLU A 466 26.63 -14.93 18.30
CA GLU A 466 27.78 -15.32 19.13
C GLU A 466 28.79 -16.16 18.34
N GLU A 467 28.32 -16.98 17.40
CA GLU A 467 29.18 -17.77 16.51
C GLU A 467 29.98 -16.85 15.56
N ILE A 468 29.31 -15.87 14.96
CA ILE A 468 29.96 -14.88 14.10
C ILE A 468 31.01 -14.10 14.88
N GLN A 469 30.68 -13.65 16.10
CA GLN A 469 31.60 -12.96 17.01
C GLN A 469 32.80 -13.85 17.39
N THR A 470 32.57 -15.13 17.65
CA THR A 470 33.64 -16.10 17.94
C THR A 470 34.59 -16.25 16.74
N VAL A 471 34.06 -16.30 15.52
CA VAL A 471 34.90 -16.37 14.31
C VAL A 471 35.68 -15.06 14.10
N ILE A 472 35.06 -13.89 14.33
CA ILE A 472 35.76 -12.60 14.29
C ILE A 472 36.92 -12.60 15.28
N GLN A 473 36.66 -13.03 16.52
CA GLN A 473 37.67 -13.11 17.56
C GLN A 473 38.79 -14.09 17.18
N GLU A 474 38.48 -15.28 16.69
CA GLU A 474 39.48 -16.27 16.25
C GLU A 474 40.34 -15.78 15.08
N VAL A 475 39.77 -15.00 14.15
CA VAL A 475 40.48 -14.52 12.96
C VAL A 475 41.40 -13.33 13.27
N LEU A 476 40.96 -12.41 14.13
CA LEU A 476 41.66 -11.14 14.40
C LEU A 476 42.49 -11.15 15.69
N SER A 477 42.21 -12.06 16.62
CA SER A 477 42.99 -12.19 17.85
C SER A 477 44.37 -12.81 17.57
N PRO A 478 45.43 -12.34 18.26
CA PRO A 478 46.74 -13.01 18.24
C PRO A 478 46.75 -14.35 19.00
N HIS A 479 45.65 -14.69 19.69
CA HIS A 479 45.48 -15.88 20.53
C HIS A 479 44.21 -16.61 20.13
N SER A 480 44.23 -17.94 20.06
CA SER A 480 43.04 -18.71 19.71
C SER A 480 42.07 -18.71 20.88
N VAL A 481 40.77 -18.61 20.59
CA VAL A 481 39.71 -18.78 21.60
C VAL A 481 39.73 -20.21 22.18
N TYR A 482 40.43 -21.12 21.49
CA TYR A 482 40.56 -22.54 21.85
C TYR A 482 41.97 -22.92 22.35
N ASP A 483 42.77 -21.99 22.87
CA ASP A 483 44.15 -22.25 23.36
C ASP A 483 44.28 -23.36 24.43
N ASN A 484 43.17 -23.84 25.02
CA ASN A 484 43.11 -24.95 25.96
C ASN A 484 42.75 -26.29 25.31
N PHE A 485 43.37 -26.65 24.19
CA PHE A 485 43.36 -28.05 23.76
C PHE A 485 44.12 -28.85 24.81
N GLY A 486 43.43 -29.74 25.53
CA GLY A 486 43.95 -30.50 26.67
C GLY A 486 45.00 -31.56 26.28
N PHE A 487 46.12 -31.10 25.73
CA PHE A 487 47.34 -31.88 25.46
C PHE A 487 48.39 -31.66 26.54
#